data_AF-A0A7S1D3C5-F1
#
_entry.id   AF-A0A7S1D3C5-F1
#
_cell.length_a   1.000
_cell.length_b   1.000
_cell.length_c   1.000
_cell.angle_alpha   90.00
_cell.angle_beta   90.00
_cell.angle_gamma   90.00
#
_symmetry.space_group_name_H-M   'P 1'
#
loop_
_entity.id
_entity.type
_entity.pdbx_description
1 polymer ?
#
loop_
_entity_poly.entity_id
_entity_poly.type
_entity_poly.pdbx_seq_one_letter_code
_entity_poly.pdbx_strand_id
1 'polypeptide(L)'
;QAAAEPDNQGNLPLHLLSQTAGVEHFAELTILKLLEANPEAPKHVNHLGQLPLNVAVDNSIDRDEEEEGEYWIGLFDALLNAYPEGATQGPQGRTPFAVGLKQVNGLSHRRMHEHDHVVYMMERLYHEHPEGALATDKRGRNALHTILWLIGDMGGTVSPGWTKLALDMIEHQPELAAKLDTGSCSPLCVFLLH
;
A
#
# COMPACT_ATOMS: atom_id res chain seq x y z
N GLN A 1 -17.30 -4.61 24.23
CA GLN A 1 -17.78 -5.65 23.29
C GLN A 1 -17.90 -5.10 21.87
N ALA A 2 -18.23 -3.82 21.66
CA ALA A 2 -18.29 -3.18 20.33
C ALA A 2 -17.06 -3.37 19.41
N ALA A 3 -15.82 -3.48 19.92
CA ALA A 3 -14.61 -3.69 19.11
C ALA A 3 -14.59 -4.99 18.28
N ALA A 4 -15.48 -5.95 18.61
CA ALA A 4 -15.61 -7.22 17.92
C ALA A 4 -16.97 -7.37 17.20
N GLU A 5 -17.82 -6.35 17.25
CA GLU A 5 -19.14 -6.38 16.61
C GLU A 5 -19.05 -5.75 15.22
N PRO A 6 -19.21 -6.54 14.14
CA PRO A 6 -19.20 -6.00 12.78
C PRO A 6 -20.49 -5.25 12.47
N ASP A 7 -20.40 -4.26 11.59
CA ASP A 7 -21.56 -3.62 10.98
C ASP A 7 -22.22 -4.51 9.90
N ASN A 8 -23.23 -3.98 9.20
CA ASN A 8 -23.93 -4.69 8.13
C ASN A 8 -23.04 -5.06 6.92
N GLN A 9 -21.85 -4.49 6.81
CA GLN A 9 -20.86 -4.75 5.77
C GLN A 9 -19.74 -5.68 6.27
N GLY A 10 -19.82 -6.19 7.50
CA GLY A 10 -18.76 -6.98 8.10
C GLY A 10 -17.58 -6.13 8.59
N ASN A 11 -17.70 -4.80 8.61
CA ASN A 11 -16.63 -3.93 9.08
C ASN A 11 -16.62 -3.94 10.61
N LEU A 12 -15.52 -4.39 11.20
CA LEU A 12 -15.20 -4.07 12.59
C LEU A 12 -14.87 -2.58 12.74
N PRO A 13 -14.91 -2.02 13.96
CA PRO A 13 -14.49 -0.63 14.21
C PRO A 13 -13.09 -0.30 13.67
N LEU A 14 -12.19 -1.29 13.60
CA LEU A 14 -10.87 -1.13 13.02
C LEU A 14 -10.91 -0.87 11.50
N HIS A 15 -11.84 -1.48 10.76
CA HIS A 15 -12.05 -1.17 9.34
C HIS A 15 -12.57 0.26 9.16
N LEU A 16 -13.50 0.67 10.03
CA LEU A 16 -14.07 2.01 9.97
C LEU A 16 -13.00 3.07 10.26
N LEU A 17 -12.14 2.82 11.25
CA LEU A 17 -10.97 3.67 11.52
C LEU A 17 -10.07 3.76 10.28
N SER A 18 -9.84 2.65 9.58
CA SER A 18 -9.07 2.61 8.33
C SER A 18 -9.73 3.32 7.13
N GLN A 19 -11.01 3.70 7.22
CA GLN A 19 -11.72 4.46 6.17
C GLN A 19 -11.76 5.97 6.47
N THR A 20 -11.68 6.35 7.74
CA THR A 20 -11.90 7.73 8.18
C THR A 20 -10.58 8.50 8.32
N ALA A 21 -10.39 9.53 7.49
CA ALA A 21 -9.44 10.61 7.77
C ALA A 21 -10.07 11.63 8.74
N GLY A 22 -9.26 12.28 9.59
CA GLY A 22 -9.69 13.47 10.31
C GLY A 22 -10.11 13.30 11.78
N VAL A 23 -9.63 12.27 12.49
CA VAL A 23 -9.69 12.23 13.96
C VAL A 23 -8.28 12.22 14.56
N GLU A 24 -7.42 13.10 14.05
CA GLU A 24 -5.97 13.14 14.27
C GLU A 24 -5.56 13.07 15.75
N HIS A 25 -6.32 13.68 16.64
CA HIS A 25 -5.98 13.69 18.08
C HIS A 25 -6.39 12.44 18.86
N PHE A 26 -7.28 11.60 18.32
CA PHE A 26 -7.74 10.40 19.02
C PHE A 26 -7.26 9.11 18.38
N ALA A 27 -6.76 9.15 17.15
CA ALA A 27 -6.68 7.95 16.34
C ALA A 27 -5.54 6.99 16.75
N GLU A 28 -4.36 7.48 17.18
CA GLU A 28 -3.27 6.62 17.65
C GLU A 28 -3.66 5.86 18.93
N LEU A 29 -4.17 6.58 19.94
CA LEU A 29 -4.68 5.95 21.16
C LEU A 29 -5.91 5.07 20.88
N THR A 30 -6.70 5.39 19.86
CA THR A 30 -7.88 4.61 19.48
C THR A 30 -7.49 3.30 18.82
N ILE A 31 -6.52 3.28 17.90
CA ILE A 31 -6.06 2.01 17.31
C ILE A 31 -5.49 1.10 18.39
N LEU A 32 -4.64 1.61 19.29
CA LEU A 32 -4.09 0.80 20.37
C LEU A 32 -5.19 0.23 21.26
N LYS A 33 -6.19 1.03 21.65
CA LYS A 33 -7.33 0.54 22.45
C LYS A 33 -8.19 -0.48 21.71
N LEU A 34 -8.38 -0.32 20.40
CA LEU A 34 -9.13 -1.28 19.59
C LEU A 34 -8.39 -2.60 19.46
N LEU A 35 -7.07 -2.56 19.27
CA LEU A 35 -6.20 -3.74 19.23
C LEU A 35 -6.15 -4.44 20.59
N GLU A 36 -6.06 -3.71 21.70
CA GLU A 36 -6.13 -4.26 23.05
C GLU A 36 -7.50 -4.90 23.33
N ALA A 37 -8.59 -4.25 22.92
CA ALA A 37 -9.94 -4.75 23.13
C ALA A 37 -10.28 -5.95 22.25
N ASN A 38 -9.66 -6.06 21.06
CA ASN A 38 -9.85 -7.17 20.14
C ASN A 38 -8.56 -7.44 19.33
N PRO A 39 -7.64 -8.27 19.86
CA PRO A 39 -6.37 -8.60 19.19
C PRO A 39 -6.50 -9.33 17.86
N GLU A 40 -7.66 -9.95 17.61
CA GLU A 40 -7.95 -10.66 16.36
C GLU A 40 -8.61 -9.74 15.30
N ALA A 41 -8.94 -8.48 15.65
CA ALA A 41 -9.53 -7.52 14.72
C ALA A 41 -8.70 -7.29 13.44
N PRO A 42 -7.36 -7.22 13.48
CA PRO A 42 -6.54 -7.05 12.26
C PRO A 42 -6.67 -8.18 11.25
N LYS A 43 -7.06 -9.37 11.71
CA LYS A 43 -7.24 -10.58 10.88
C LYS A 43 -8.67 -10.71 10.35
N HIS A 44 -9.59 -9.89 10.83
CA HIS A 44 -10.99 -9.97 10.41
C HIS A 44 -11.15 -9.43 9.00
N VAL A 45 -11.81 -10.20 8.14
CA VAL A 45 -12.17 -9.76 6.78
C VAL A 45 -13.61 -9.27 6.76
N ASN A 46 -13.84 -8.10 6.17
CA ASN A 46 -15.20 -7.62 5.91
C ASN A 46 -15.89 -8.42 4.77
N HIS A 47 -17.14 -8.09 4.43
CA HIS A 47 -17.88 -8.77 3.37
C HIS A 47 -17.26 -8.59 1.97
N LEU A 48 -16.36 -7.63 1.78
CA LEU A 48 -15.60 -7.44 0.55
C LEU A 48 -14.31 -8.29 0.53
N GLY A 49 -14.01 -9.02 1.60
CA GLY A 49 -12.77 -9.79 1.76
C GLY A 49 -11.56 -8.92 2.04
N GLN A 50 -11.76 -7.71 2.59
CA GLN A 50 -10.68 -6.79 2.96
C GLN A 50 -10.37 -6.93 4.43
N LEU A 51 -9.08 -7.02 4.77
CA LEU A 51 -8.57 -6.73 6.12
C LEU A 51 -8.55 -5.21 6.37
N PRO A 52 -8.48 -4.75 7.64
CA PRO A 52 -8.27 -3.33 7.94
C PRO A 52 -7.04 -2.75 7.25
N LEU A 53 -5.94 -3.52 7.14
CA LEU A 53 -4.73 -3.10 6.42
C LEU A 53 -5.00 -2.81 4.94
N ASN A 54 -5.82 -3.63 4.27
CA ASN A 54 -6.20 -3.39 2.88
C ASN A 54 -6.99 -2.09 2.74
N VAL A 55 -7.90 -1.85 3.68
CA VAL A 55 -8.72 -0.64 3.70
C VAL A 55 -7.85 0.60 3.94
N ALA A 56 -6.88 0.53 4.87
CA ALA A 56 -5.96 1.63 5.14
C ALA A 56 -5.12 2.00 3.90
N VAL A 57 -4.57 0.99 3.20
CA VAL A 57 -3.80 1.21 1.97
C VAL A 57 -4.67 1.72 0.83
N ASP A 58 -5.92 1.28 0.71
CA ASP A 58 -6.84 1.72 -0.35
C ASP A 58 -7.28 3.18 -0.16
N ASN A 59 -7.29 3.68 1.07
CA ASN A 59 -7.75 5.03 1.42
C ASN A 59 -6.61 6.05 1.64
N SER A 60 -5.34 5.65 1.52
CA SER A 60 -4.19 6.51 1.86
C SER A 60 -3.89 7.60 0.82
N ILE A 61 -4.47 7.53 -0.39
CA ILE A 61 -4.08 8.37 -1.54
C ILE A 61 -5.09 9.48 -1.87
N ASP A 62 -6.35 9.34 -1.45
CA ASP A 62 -7.45 10.25 -1.82
C ASP A 62 -7.53 11.53 -0.96
N ARG A 63 -6.54 11.82 -0.12
CA ARG A 63 -6.60 12.91 0.87
C ARG A 63 -5.58 13.99 0.53
N ASP A 64 -6.09 15.14 0.10
CA ASP A 64 -5.34 16.39 0.02
C ASP A 64 -5.13 16.86 1.47
N GLU A 65 -3.93 16.74 2.06
CA GLU A 65 -3.40 17.68 3.10
C GLU A 65 -2.03 17.25 3.66
N GLU A 66 -1.15 18.24 3.83
CA GLU A 66 0.25 18.16 4.30
C GLU A 66 0.38 17.70 5.77
N GLU A 67 -0.72 17.61 6.54
CA GLU A 67 -0.72 17.24 7.97
C GLU A 67 -1.21 15.81 8.25
N GLU A 68 -1.86 15.13 7.29
CA GLU A 68 -2.47 13.80 7.53
C GLU A 68 -1.51 12.60 7.35
N GLY A 69 -0.32 12.83 6.78
CA GLY A 69 0.61 11.76 6.40
C GLY A 69 1.14 10.92 7.59
N GLU A 70 1.44 11.57 8.72
CA GLU A 70 1.95 10.90 9.92
C GLU A 70 0.90 9.96 10.54
N TYR A 71 -0.37 10.38 10.51
CA TYR A 71 -1.47 9.55 10.99
C TYR A 71 -1.58 8.25 10.20
N TRP A 72 -1.57 8.36 8.87
CA TRP A 72 -1.69 7.20 8.00
C TRP A 72 -0.54 6.23 8.18
N ILE A 73 0.68 6.73 8.39
CA ILE A 73 1.86 5.91 8.71
C ILE A 73 1.65 5.16 10.02
N GLY A 74 1.25 5.85 11.10
CA GLY A 74 1.04 5.22 12.42
C GLY A 74 -0.09 4.18 12.41
N LEU A 75 -1.20 4.47 11.74
CA LEU A 75 -2.29 3.51 11.54
C LEU A 75 -1.81 2.28 10.76
N PHE A 76 -1.12 2.49 9.65
CA PHE A 76 -0.59 1.44 8.81
C PHE A 76 0.42 0.56 9.58
N ASP A 77 1.36 1.16 10.29
CA ASP A 77 2.35 0.43 11.09
C ASP A 77 1.70 -0.37 12.21
N ALA A 78 0.73 0.21 12.92
CA ALA A 78 0.02 -0.50 13.98
C ALA A 78 -0.73 -1.73 13.44
N LEU A 79 -1.35 -1.62 12.26
CA LEU A 79 -2.05 -2.73 11.60
C LEU A 79 -1.08 -3.79 11.10
N LEU A 80 0.00 -3.40 10.43
CA LEU A 80 0.99 -4.31 9.89
C LEU A 80 1.74 -5.03 11.02
N ASN A 81 2.14 -4.32 12.07
CA ASN A 81 2.82 -4.93 13.21
C ASN A 81 1.90 -5.88 14.01
N ALA A 82 0.60 -5.59 14.07
CA ALA A 82 -0.37 -6.48 14.71
C ALA A 82 -0.68 -7.74 13.88
N TYR A 83 -0.54 -7.65 12.55
CA TYR A 83 -0.72 -8.79 11.66
C TYR A 83 0.14 -8.72 10.38
N PRO A 84 1.43 -9.13 10.45
CA PRO A 84 2.37 -9.03 9.33
C PRO A 84 1.91 -9.80 8.09
N GLU A 85 1.39 -11.03 8.28
CA GLU A 85 0.93 -11.87 7.17
C GLU A 85 -0.23 -11.23 6.39
N GLY A 86 -0.91 -10.23 6.97
CA GLY A 86 -1.91 -9.40 6.30
C GLY A 86 -1.38 -8.69 5.06
N ALA A 87 -0.07 -8.42 4.96
CA ALA A 87 0.57 -7.85 3.76
C ALA A 87 0.51 -8.76 2.52
N THR A 88 0.18 -10.05 2.70
CA THR A 88 -0.02 -11.02 1.61
C THR A 88 -1.50 -11.30 1.32
N GLN A 89 -2.41 -10.75 2.12
CA GLN A 89 -3.83 -11.10 2.09
C GLN A 89 -4.68 -9.93 1.68
N GLY A 90 -5.55 -10.15 0.70
CA GLY A 90 -6.56 -9.18 0.37
C GLY A 90 -7.58 -9.71 -0.62
N PRO A 91 -8.54 -8.84 -0.98
CA PRO A 91 -9.74 -9.25 -1.70
C PRO A 91 -9.37 -9.79 -3.08
N GLN A 92 -9.87 -11.01 -3.37
CA GLN A 92 -9.63 -11.72 -4.63
C GLN A 92 -8.14 -12.06 -4.86
N GLY A 93 -7.37 -12.24 -3.77
CA GLY A 93 -5.94 -12.56 -3.84
C GLY A 93 -5.05 -11.37 -4.19
N ARG A 94 -5.58 -10.14 -4.14
CA ARG A 94 -4.78 -8.93 -4.33
C ARG A 94 -4.18 -8.52 -3.00
N THR A 95 -2.86 -8.47 -2.93
CA THR A 95 -2.11 -8.02 -1.76
C THR A 95 -2.32 -6.51 -1.53
N PRO A 96 -2.19 -6.02 -0.28
CA PRO A 96 -2.12 -4.59 0.01
C PRO A 96 -1.12 -3.85 -0.89
N PHE A 97 0.03 -4.45 -1.20
CA PHE A 97 1.01 -3.85 -2.12
C PHE A 97 0.42 -3.60 -3.51
N ALA A 98 -0.27 -4.60 -4.09
CA ALA A 98 -0.93 -4.46 -5.38
C ALA A 98 -2.09 -3.45 -5.36
N VAL A 99 -2.80 -3.34 -4.23
CA VAL A 99 -3.86 -2.34 -4.04
C VAL A 99 -3.27 -0.93 -4.02
N GLY A 100 -2.20 -0.69 -3.25
CA GLY A 100 -1.52 0.61 -3.19
C GLY A 100 -1.02 1.07 -4.57
N LEU A 101 -0.39 0.18 -5.33
CA LEU A 101 0.06 0.50 -6.70
C LEU A 101 -1.09 0.87 -7.65
N LYS A 102 -2.25 0.20 -7.53
CA LYS A 102 -3.43 0.53 -8.35
C LYS A 102 -3.88 1.97 -8.09
N GLN A 103 -3.86 2.40 -6.84
CA GLN A 103 -4.27 3.74 -6.45
C GLN A 103 -3.29 4.78 -7.00
N VAL A 104 -1.99 4.53 -6.92
CA VAL A 104 -0.96 5.42 -7.49
C VAL A 104 -1.10 5.55 -9.01
N ASN A 105 -1.42 4.46 -9.70
CA ASN A 105 -1.67 4.49 -11.16
C ASN A 105 -2.96 5.26 -11.54
N GLY A 106 -3.84 5.54 -10.58
CA GLY A 106 -5.03 6.37 -10.77
C GLY A 106 -4.81 7.86 -10.52
N LEU A 107 -3.66 8.24 -9.95
CA LEU A 107 -3.35 9.63 -9.62
C LEU A 107 -3.02 10.46 -10.86
N SER A 108 -3.41 11.74 -10.81
CA SER A 108 -2.94 12.75 -11.75
C SER A 108 -1.46 13.03 -11.50
N HIS A 109 -0.68 13.17 -12.58
CA HIS A 109 0.77 13.49 -12.58
C HIS A 109 1.18 14.65 -11.68
N ARG A 110 0.24 15.52 -11.27
CA ARG A 110 0.53 16.72 -10.46
C ARG A 110 0.62 16.48 -8.95
N ARG A 111 0.16 15.33 -8.42
CA ARG A 111 0.07 15.11 -6.95
C ARG A 111 1.03 14.06 -6.40
N MET A 112 1.78 13.33 -7.25
CA MET A 112 2.59 12.20 -6.77
C MET A 112 3.78 12.57 -5.88
N HIS A 113 4.25 13.83 -5.89
CA HIS A 113 5.25 14.31 -4.91
C HIS A 113 4.68 14.52 -3.52
N GLU A 114 3.37 14.65 -3.39
CA GLU A 114 2.66 14.95 -2.15
C GLU A 114 2.32 13.66 -1.37
N HIS A 115 2.81 12.50 -1.84
CA HIS A 115 2.44 11.18 -1.34
C HIS A 115 3.64 10.33 -0.90
N ASP A 116 4.61 10.94 -0.21
CA ASP A 116 5.77 10.22 0.34
C ASP A 116 5.36 9.12 1.35
N HIS A 117 4.24 9.28 2.06
CA HIS A 117 3.70 8.24 2.93
C HIS A 117 3.30 6.97 2.15
N VAL A 118 2.88 7.12 0.89
CA VAL A 118 2.55 5.96 0.05
C VAL A 118 3.80 5.21 -0.34
N VAL A 119 4.87 5.92 -0.69
CA VAL A 119 6.18 5.31 -0.94
C VAL A 119 6.63 4.55 0.29
N TYR A 120 6.55 5.17 1.47
CA TYR A 120 6.87 4.54 2.74
C TYR A 120 6.06 3.25 2.96
N MET A 121 4.74 3.28 2.77
CA MET A 121 3.89 2.10 2.93
C MET A 121 4.30 1.00 1.94
N MET A 122 4.59 1.34 0.69
CA MET A 122 5.03 0.36 -0.30
C MET A 122 6.39 -0.22 0.05
N GLU A 123 7.38 0.61 0.42
CA GLU A 123 8.69 0.13 0.91
C GLU A 123 8.50 -0.83 2.10
N ARG A 124 7.66 -0.46 3.07
CA ARG A 124 7.41 -1.28 4.26
C ARG A 124 6.75 -2.61 3.91
N LEU A 125 5.72 -2.60 3.06
CA LEU A 125 5.07 -3.83 2.58
C LEU A 125 6.04 -4.72 1.79
N TYR A 126 6.90 -4.13 0.97
CA TYR A 126 7.91 -4.86 0.21
C TYR A 126 8.94 -5.52 1.13
N HIS A 127 9.43 -4.80 2.13
CA HIS A 127 10.40 -5.36 3.08
C HIS A 127 9.81 -6.46 3.96
N GLU A 128 8.54 -6.35 4.34
CA GLU A 128 7.89 -7.40 5.14
C GLU A 128 7.57 -8.63 4.29
N HIS A 129 7.05 -8.43 3.07
CA HIS A 129 6.59 -9.50 2.19
C HIS A 129 6.92 -9.22 0.72
N PRO A 130 8.19 -9.44 0.30
CA PRO A 130 8.66 -9.06 -1.02
C PRO A 130 8.00 -9.91 -2.12
N GLU A 131 7.52 -11.13 -1.81
CA GLU A 131 6.72 -11.95 -2.73
C GLU A 131 5.41 -11.28 -3.16
N GLY A 132 4.89 -10.33 -2.38
CA GLY A 132 3.72 -9.54 -2.72
C GLY A 132 3.93 -8.69 -3.98
N ALA A 133 5.18 -8.33 -4.29
CA ALA A 133 5.56 -7.61 -5.50
C ALA A 133 5.55 -8.48 -6.78
N LEU A 134 5.63 -9.80 -6.63
CA LEU A 134 5.61 -10.76 -7.74
C LEU A 134 4.21 -10.96 -8.33
N ALA A 135 3.17 -10.55 -7.59
CA ALA A 135 1.79 -10.62 -8.04
C ALA A 135 1.63 -9.82 -9.34
N THR A 136 0.93 -10.39 -10.31
CA THR A 136 0.69 -9.76 -11.61
C THR A 136 -0.76 -9.35 -11.77
N ASP A 137 -0.99 -8.21 -12.41
CA ASP A 137 -2.33 -7.81 -12.83
C ASP A 137 -2.84 -8.68 -13.99
N LYS A 138 -4.07 -8.44 -14.45
CA LYS A 138 -4.67 -9.17 -15.59
C LYS A 138 -3.89 -9.03 -16.91
N ARG A 139 -2.94 -8.09 -17.00
CA ARG A 139 -2.05 -7.86 -18.14
C ARG A 139 -0.68 -8.48 -17.94
N GLY A 140 -0.44 -9.21 -16.84
CA GLY A 140 0.84 -9.82 -16.51
C GLY A 140 1.86 -8.84 -15.93
N ARG A 141 1.47 -7.60 -15.62
CA ARG A 141 2.39 -6.58 -15.07
C ARG A 141 2.55 -6.81 -13.58
N ASN A 142 3.79 -6.95 -13.14
CA ASN A 142 4.13 -7.00 -11.71
C ASN A 142 4.30 -5.59 -11.13
N ALA A 143 4.65 -5.53 -9.85
CA ALA A 143 4.89 -4.27 -9.17
C ALA A 143 5.96 -3.38 -9.82
N LEU A 144 7.09 -3.98 -10.22
CA LEU A 144 8.22 -3.28 -10.83
C LEU A 144 7.81 -2.61 -12.15
N HIS A 145 6.97 -3.27 -12.97
CA HIS A 145 6.42 -2.64 -14.18
C HIS A 145 5.68 -1.34 -13.87
N THR A 146 4.86 -1.35 -12.81
CA THR A 146 4.04 -0.19 -12.45
C THR A 146 4.93 0.94 -11.95
N ILE A 147 5.89 0.64 -11.07
CA ILE A 147 6.81 1.64 -10.52
C ILE A 147 7.70 2.23 -11.61
N LEU A 148 8.28 1.40 -12.50
CA LEU A 148 9.08 1.89 -13.61
C LEU A 148 8.26 2.75 -14.58
N TRP A 149 7.02 2.35 -14.87
CA TRP A 149 6.11 3.18 -15.67
C TRP A 149 5.87 4.53 -15.00
N LEU A 150 5.61 4.58 -13.69
CA LEU A 150 5.44 5.83 -12.94
C LEU A 150 6.67 6.73 -13.01
N ILE A 151 7.87 6.16 -12.81
CA ILE A 151 9.14 6.90 -12.90
C ILE A 151 9.34 7.47 -14.32
N GLY A 152 9.07 6.67 -15.35
CA GLY A 152 9.30 7.01 -16.74
C GLY A 152 8.30 8.01 -17.32
N ASP A 153 7.01 7.81 -17.06
CA ASP A 153 5.92 8.65 -17.56
C ASP A 153 5.94 10.06 -16.94
N MET A 154 6.47 10.18 -15.72
CA MET A 154 6.59 11.46 -15.02
C MET A 154 7.92 12.19 -15.27
N GLY A 155 8.79 11.70 -16.15
CA GLY A 155 9.98 12.44 -16.58
C GLY A 155 10.92 12.86 -15.45
N GLY A 156 11.00 12.09 -14.36
CA GLY A 156 11.82 12.40 -13.19
C GLY A 156 11.15 13.26 -12.12
N THR A 157 9.86 13.57 -12.25
CA THR A 157 9.06 14.25 -11.22
C THR A 157 8.40 13.23 -10.27
N VAL A 158 9.09 12.16 -9.92
CA VAL A 158 8.68 11.20 -8.88
C VAL A 158 9.49 11.48 -7.63
N SER A 159 8.91 11.25 -6.45
CA SER A 159 9.68 11.20 -5.20
C SER A 159 10.88 10.25 -5.33
N PRO A 160 12.09 10.62 -4.86
CA PRO A 160 13.27 9.76 -4.92
C PRO A 160 13.06 8.37 -4.32
N GLY A 161 12.13 8.23 -3.37
CA GLY A 161 11.82 6.95 -2.76
C GLY A 161 11.21 5.93 -3.73
N TRP A 162 10.47 6.35 -4.77
CA TRP A 162 10.01 5.42 -5.82
C TRP A 162 11.17 4.83 -6.62
N THR A 163 12.17 5.66 -6.96
CA THR A 163 13.38 5.20 -7.65
C THR A 163 14.17 4.25 -6.76
N LYS A 164 14.32 4.57 -5.48
CA LYS A 164 14.99 3.71 -4.51
C LYS A 164 14.28 2.36 -4.38
N LEU A 165 12.96 2.35 -4.19
CA LEU A 165 12.17 1.13 -4.12
C LEU A 165 12.33 0.28 -5.39
N ALA A 166 12.31 0.89 -6.58
CA ALA A 166 12.55 0.17 -7.83
C ALA A 166 13.94 -0.50 -7.88
N LEU A 167 14.98 0.21 -7.44
CA LEU A 167 16.35 -0.33 -7.37
C LEU A 167 16.44 -1.47 -6.35
N ASP A 168 15.86 -1.30 -5.16
CA ASP A 168 15.83 -2.34 -4.12
C ASP A 168 15.12 -3.60 -4.63
N MET A 169 14.06 -3.45 -5.42
CA MET A 169 13.36 -4.55 -6.08
C MET A 169 14.21 -5.25 -7.15
N ILE A 170 14.94 -4.50 -7.96
CA ILE A 170 15.84 -5.07 -8.98
C ILE A 170 16.99 -5.85 -8.33
N GLU A 171 17.58 -5.31 -7.26
CA GLU A 171 18.71 -5.92 -6.57
C GLU A 171 18.32 -7.21 -5.84
N HIS A 172 17.18 -7.21 -5.14
CA HIS A 172 16.80 -8.32 -4.26
C HIS A 172 15.84 -9.33 -4.92
N GLN A 173 15.21 -8.98 -6.04
CA GLN A 173 14.30 -9.85 -6.79
C GLN A 173 14.52 -9.75 -8.31
N PRO A 174 15.63 -10.30 -8.84
CA PRO A 174 15.95 -10.23 -10.26
C PRO A 174 14.88 -10.88 -11.17
N GLU A 175 14.06 -11.79 -10.64
CA GLU A 175 12.92 -12.37 -11.34
C GLU A 175 11.81 -11.36 -11.68
N LEU A 176 11.71 -10.25 -10.94
CA LEU A 176 10.82 -9.14 -11.30
C LEU A 176 11.27 -8.50 -12.61
N ALA A 177 12.58 -8.32 -12.77
CA ALA A 177 13.19 -7.74 -13.96
C ALA A 177 13.17 -8.71 -15.15
N ALA A 178 13.35 -10.01 -14.91
CA ALA A 178 13.30 -11.03 -15.96
C ALA A 178 11.94 -11.10 -16.69
N LYS A 179 10.87 -10.65 -16.05
CA LYS A 179 9.51 -10.59 -16.61
C LYS A 179 9.18 -9.25 -17.27
N LEU A 180 10.09 -8.27 -17.25
CA LEU A 180 9.88 -6.98 -17.90
C LEU A 180 10.00 -7.13 -19.42
N ASP A 181 8.93 -6.82 -20.14
CA ASP A 181 9.01 -6.58 -21.58
C ASP A 181 9.59 -5.17 -21.81
N THR A 182 10.90 -5.11 -22.03
CA THR A 182 11.65 -3.87 -22.26
C THR A 182 11.21 -3.12 -23.50
N GLY A 183 10.44 -3.74 -24.42
CA GLY A 183 9.87 -3.09 -25.59
C GLY A 183 8.78 -2.06 -25.28
N SER A 184 8.22 -2.08 -24.07
CA SER A 184 7.18 -1.16 -23.60
C SER A 184 7.66 -0.15 -22.54
N CYS A 185 8.93 -0.26 -22.14
CA CYS A 185 9.53 0.55 -21.09
C CYS A 185 10.07 1.88 -21.65
N SER A 186 9.98 2.96 -20.86
CA SER A 186 10.60 4.24 -21.23
C SER A 186 12.14 4.09 -21.28
N PRO A 187 12.87 4.95 -22.01
CA PRO A 187 14.34 4.93 -22.02
C PRO A 187 14.95 5.04 -20.62
N LEU A 188 14.29 5.75 -19.70
CA LEU A 188 14.72 5.89 -18.31
C LEU A 188 14.60 4.56 -17.55
N CYS A 189 13.56 3.78 -17.84
CA CYS A 189 13.38 2.43 -17.28
C CYS A 189 14.47 1.47 -17.78
N VAL A 190 14.84 1.57 -19.07
CA VAL A 190 15.93 0.77 -19.64
C VAL A 190 17.27 1.12 -19.00
N PHE A 191 17.50 2.41 -18.69
CA PHE A 191 18.70 2.85 -17.97
C PHE A 191 18.77 2.31 -16.53
N LEU A 192 17.65 2.23 -15.81
CA LEU A 192 17.62 1.66 -14.45
C LEU A 192 17.87 0.14 -14.40
N LEU A 193 17.74 -0.56 -15.55
CA LEU A 193 17.92 -2.01 -15.66
C LEU A 193 19.33 -2.42 -16.11
N HIS A 194 20.20 -1.47 -16.46
CA HIS A 194 21.54 -1.69 -17.04
C HIS A 194 22.63 -0.95 -16.27
#